data_AF-A0A316EGE9-F1
#
_entry.id   AF-A0A316EGE9-F1
#
_cell.length_a   1.000
_cell.length_b   1.000
_cell.length_c   1.000
_cell.angle_alpha   90.00
_cell.angle_beta   90.00
_cell.angle_gamma   90.00
#
_symmetry.space_group_name_H-M   'P 1'
#
loop_
_entity.id
_entity.type
_entity.pdbx_description
1 polymer ?
#
loop_
_entity_poly.entity_id
_entity_poly.type
_entity_poly.pdbx_seq_one_letter_code
_entity_poly.pdbx_strand_id
1 'polypeptide(L)' 'MRTNIDINDDLMAKAMLATGLKTKKAVIEKALGDVYYYFLIQEMESLRGNNTWKGDLEKMRTQDATEL' A
#
# COMPACT_ATOMS: atom_id res chain seq x y z
N MET A 1 -9.05 -19.88 0.92
CA MET A 1 -8.34 -21.05 1.49
C MET A 1 -8.47 -21.00 3.01
N ARG A 2 -8.78 -22.10 3.69
CA ARG A 2 -8.80 -22.15 5.16
C ARG A 2 -7.52 -22.81 5.64
N THR A 3 -6.71 -22.05 6.37
CA THR A 3 -5.41 -22.51 6.90
C THR A 3 -5.39 -22.27 8.40
N ASN A 4 -4.85 -23.22 9.15
CA ASN A 4 -4.61 -23.04 10.58
C ASN A 4 -3.16 -22.63 10.79
N ILE A 5 -2.94 -21.52 11.50
CA ILE A 5 -1.62 -20.91 11.69
C ILE A 5 -1.54 -20.40 13.13
N ASP A 6 -0.47 -20.77 13.83
CA ASP A 6 -0.19 -20.23 15.14
C ASP A 6 0.38 -18.82 15.01
N ILE A 7 -0.24 -17.88 15.71
CA ILE A 7 0.17 -16.48 15.75
C ILE A 7 0.25 -16.08 17.22
N ASN A 8 1.29 -15.35 17.57
CA ASN A 8 1.43 -14.78 18.91
C ASN A 8 0.20 -13.89 19.24
N ASP A 9 -0.48 -14.21 20.34
CA ASP A 9 -1.72 -13.53 20.72
C ASP A 9 -1.52 -12.06 21.11
N ASP A 10 -0.39 -11.70 21.74
CA ASP A 10 -0.08 -10.31 22.09
C ASP A 10 0.11 -9.47 20.82
N LEU A 11 0.76 -10.02 19.81
CA LEU A 11 0.92 -9.38 18.51
C LEU A 11 -0.44 -9.17 17.83
N MET A 12 -1.30 -10.19 17.84
CA MET A 12 -2.64 -10.10 17.27
C MET A 12 -3.49 -9.05 18.00
N ALA A 13 -3.43 -9.00 19.34
CA ALA A 13 -4.15 -8.02 20.14
C ALA A 13 -3.69 -6.59 19.82
N LYS A 14 -2.37 -6.35 19.76
CA LYS A 14 -1.80 -5.05 19.36
C LYS A 14 -2.22 -4.66 17.95
N ALA A 15 -2.19 -5.59 17.00
CA ALA A 15 -2.59 -5.33 15.63
C ALA A 15 -4.09 -5.00 15.54
N MET A 16 -4.96 -5.77 16.21
CA MET A 16 -6.41 -5.50 16.25
C MET A 16 -6.72 -4.13 16.87
N LEU A 17 -6.02 -3.74 17.94
CA LEU A 17 -6.15 -2.41 18.55
C LEU A 17 -5.68 -1.29 17.60
N ALA A 18 -4.54 -1.47 16.94
CA ALA A 18 -3.98 -0.48 16.03
C ALA A 18 -4.84 -0.29 14.77
N THR A 19 -5.41 -1.35 14.22
CA THR A 19 -6.22 -1.29 12.99
C THR A 19 -7.72 -1.07 13.24
N GLY A 20 -8.19 -1.23 14.49
CA GLY A 20 -9.62 -1.17 14.83
C GLY A 20 -10.47 -2.29 14.21
N LEU A 21 -9.83 -3.38 13.76
CA LEU A 21 -10.52 -4.45 13.03
C LEU A 21 -11.09 -5.48 14.01
N LYS A 22 -12.32 -5.93 13.73
CA LYS A 22 -13.10 -6.77 14.65
C LYS A 22 -12.68 -8.24 14.67
N THR A 23 -11.99 -8.73 13.63
CA THR A 23 -11.68 -10.16 13.50
C THR A 23 -10.20 -10.39 13.20
N LYS A 24 -9.64 -11.48 13.75
CA LYS A 24 -8.27 -11.92 13.45
C LYS A 24 -8.06 -12.10 11.94
N LYS A 25 -9.06 -12.64 11.23
CA LYS A 25 -9.03 -12.82 9.77
C LYS A 25 -8.84 -11.48 9.03
N ALA A 26 -9.61 -10.45 9.39
CA ALA A 26 -9.53 -9.16 8.73
C ALA A 26 -8.16 -8.50 8.94
N VAL A 27 -7.58 -8.62 10.15
CA VAL A 27 -6.23 -8.13 10.44
C VAL A 27 -5.19 -8.84 9.58
N ILE A 28 -5.29 -10.16 9.45
CA ILE A 28 -4.36 -10.96 8.64
C ILE A 28 -4.47 -10.59 7.16
N GLU A 29 -5.70 -10.49 6.62
CA GLU A 29 -5.91 -10.08 5.23
C GLU A 29 -5.36 -8.68 4.95
N LYS A 30 -5.58 -7.73 5.86
CA LYS A 30 -5.02 -6.38 5.74
C LYS A 30 -3.49 -6.42 5.78
N ALA A 31 -2.90 -7.11 6.74
CA ALA A 31 -1.45 -7.19 6.90
C ALA A 31 -0.77 -7.79 5.66
N LEU A 32 -1.35 -8.83 5.07
CA LEU A 32 -0.84 -9.42 3.82
C LEU A 32 -0.95 -8.45 2.64
N GLY A 33 -2.06 -7.71 2.55
CA GLY A 33 -2.23 -6.66 1.53
C GLY A 33 -1.21 -5.53 1.67
N ASP A 34 -0.95 -5.08 2.90
CA ASP A 34 0.03 -4.03 3.19
C ASP A 34 1.45 -4.50 2.81
N VAL A 35 1.81 -5.76 3.12
CA VAL A 35 3.12 -6.33 2.74
C VAL A 35 3.27 -6.40 1.23
N TYR A 36 2.25 -6.87 0.51
CA TYR A 36 2.29 -6.88 -0.95
C TYR A 36 2.43 -5.47 -1.52
N TYR A 37 1.66 -4.51 -1.02
CA TYR A 37 1.70 -3.12 -1.46
C TYR A 37 3.07 -2.48 -1.22
N TYR A 38 3.71 -2.78 -0.09
CA TYR A 38 5.07 -2.34 0.20
C TYR A 38 6.06 -2.81 -0.88
N PHE A 39 6.03 -4.09 -1.25
CA PHE A 39 6.91 -4.61 -2.30
C PHE A 39 6.60 -4.05 -3.69
N LEU A 40 5.32 -3.81 -4.00
CA LEU A 40 4.93 -3.15 -5.24
C LEU A 40 5.54 -1.75 -5.34
N ILE A 41 5.49 -0.96 -4.26
CA ILE A 41 6.14 0.35 -4.21
C ILE A 41 7.65 0.21 -4.42
N GLN A 42 8.32 -0.72 -3.74
CA GLN A 42 9.76 -0.94 -3.91
C GLN A 42 10.14 -1.26 -5.36
N GLU A 43 9.34 -2.09 -6.05
CA GLU A 43 9.51 -2.36 -7.47
C GLU A 43 9.33 -1.10 -8.32
N MET A 44 8.30 -0.29 -8.05
CA MET A 44 8.07 0.98 -8.74
C MET A 44 9.22 1.99 -8.50
N GLU A 45 9.75 2.04 -7.28
CA GLU A 45 10.92 2.86 -6.94
C GLU A 45 12.16 2.42 -7.72
N SER A 46 12.32 1.12 -7.99
CA SER A 46 13.42 0.64 -8.84
C SER A 46 13.34 1.11 -10.31
N LEU A 47 12.14 1.49 -10.77
CA LEU A 47 11.92 2.07 -12.09
C LEU A 47 12.25 3.58 -12.13
N ARG A 48 12.41 4.23 -10.96
CA ARG A 48 12.78 5.63 -10.84
C ARG A 48 14.17 5.83 -11.45
N GLY A 49 14.26 6.69 -12.47
CA GLY A 49 15.53 7.03 -13.13
C GLY A 49 15.90 6.14 -14.33
N ASN A 50 15.32 4.95 -14.46
CA ASN A 50 15.55 4.09 -15.64
C ASN A 50 14.73 4.51 -16.86
N ASN A 51 13.60 5.18 -16.65
CA ASN A 51 12.74 5.67 -17.73
C ASN A 51 12.85 7.19 -17.83
N THR A 52 13.36 7.67 -18.95
CA THR A 52 13.37 9.11 -19.27
C THR A 52 11.92 9.54 -19.49
N TRP A 53 11.33 10.22 -18.52
CA TRP A 53 10.02 10.82 -18.69
C TRP A 53 10.08 11.88 -19.81
N LYS A 54 9.31 11.66 -20.89
CA LYS A 54 9.29 12.52 -22.09
C LYS A 54 8.13 13.53 -22.09
N GLY A 55 7.73 14.01 -20.92
CA GLY A 55 6.68 15.02 -20.78
C GLY A 55 7.25 16.43 -20.54
N ASP A 56 6.36 17.42 -20.50
CA ASP A 56 6.67 18.81 -20.15
C ASP A 56 5.86 19.18 -18.90
N LEU A 57 6.57 19.37 -17.77
CA LEU A 57 5.96 19.53 -16.45
C LEU A 57 5.21 20.86 -16.33
N GLU A 58 5.69 21.88 -17.03
CA GLU A 58 5.10 23.23 -16.98
C GLU A 58 3.78 23.28 -17.76
N LYS A 59 3.69 22.56 -18.87
CA LYS A 59 2.42 22.43 -19.62
C LYS A 59 1.32 21.74 -18.83
N MET A 60 1.65 20.68 -18.07
CA MET A 60 0.68 19.97 -17.25
C MET A 60 0.12 20.83 -16.10
N ARG A 61 0.92 21.76 -15.57
CA ARG A 61 0.51 22.64 -14.46
C ARG A 61 -0.33 23.84 -14.89
N THR A 62 -0.24 24.23 -16.16
CA THR A 62 -0.86 25.45 -16.68
C THR A 62 -2.21 25.23 -17.36
N GLN A 63 -2.52 24.01 -17.83
CA GLN A 63 -3.77 23.71 -18.52
C GLN A 63 -4.97 23.45 -17.59
N ASP A 64 -4.76 23.06 -16.33
CA ASP A 64 -5.86 22.73 -15.41
C ASP A 64 -6.52 23.93 -14.72
N ALA A 65 -5.95 25.15 -14.82
CA ALA A 65 -6.44 26.32 -14.07
C ALA A 65 -7.39 27.24 -14.86
N THR A 66 -7.74 26.94 -16.11
CA THR A 66 -8.48 27.89 -16.98
C THR A 66 -9.73 27.31 -17.67
N GLU A 67 -10.24 26.16 -17.21
CA GLU A 67 -11.55 25.65 -17.66
C GLU A 67 -12.46 25.36 -16.46
N LEU A 68 -12.95 26.42 -15.82
CA LEU A 68 -14.17 26.45 -14.99
C LEU A 68 -14.93 27.76 -15.24
#